data_AF-A0A972T4X8-F1
#
_entry.id   AF-A0A972T4X8-F1
#
_cell.length_a   1.000
_cell.length_b   1.000
_cell.length_c   1.000
_cell.angle_alpha   90.00
_cell.angle_beta   90.00
_cell.angle_gamma   90.00
#
_symmetry.space_group_name_H-M   'P 1'
#
loop_
_entity.id
_entity.type
_entity.pdbx_description
1 polymer ?
#
loop_
_entity_poly.entity_id
_entity_poly.type
_entity_poly.pdbx_seq_one_letter_code
_entity_poly.pdbx_strand_id
1 'polypeptide(L)' 'MEEMAASGNDRALVEEVVRRVDANEYKRRQAPVGIKITPRAFGRDWRLPISARRPGSG' A
#
# COMPACT_ATOMS: atom_id res chain seq x y z
N MET A 1 0.28 2.11 11.68
CA MET A 1 -1.18 1.97 11.86
C MET A 1 -1.66 2.95 12.91
N GLU A 2 -1.09 2.91 14.11
CA GLU A 2 -1.47 3.79 15.22
C GLU A 2 -1.34 5.27 14.91
N GLU A 3 -0.28 5.71 14.22
CA GLU A 3 -0.09 7.12 13.87
C GLU A 3 -1.15 7.65 12.88
N MET A 4 -1.61 6.80 11.93
CA MET A 4 -2.67 7.18 10.98
C MET A 4 -4.07 7.17 11.61
N ALA A 5 -4.31 6.23 12.53
CA ALA A 5 -5.56 6.20 13.30
C ALA A 5 -5.64 7.37 14.29
N ALA A 6 -4.50 7.72 14.93
CA ALA A 6 -4.38 8.87 15.82
C ALA A 6 -4.58 10.22 15.12
N SER A 7 -4.43 10.26 13.79
CA SER A 7 -4.72 11.43 12.95
C SER A 7 -6.23 11.66 12.70
N GLY A 8 -7.11 10.91 13.38
CA GLY A 8 -8.57 11.03 13.27
C GLY A 8 -9.22 10.12 12.24
N ASN A 9 -8.48 9.18 11.64
CA ASN A 9 -9.02 8.22 10.69
C ASN A 9 -9.52 6.97 11.42
N ASP A 10 -10.65 6.43 10.99
CA ASP A 10 -11.16 5.15 11.51
C ASP A 10 -10.11 4.05 11.26
N ARG A 11 -9.72 3.36 12.33
CA ARG A 11 -8.74 2.29 12.28
C ARG A 11 -9.16 1.16 11.34
N ALA A 12 -10.45 0.85 11.28
CA ALA A 12 -10.99 -0.16 10.36
C ALA A 12 -10.80 0.27 8.89
N LEU A 13 -11.02 1.55 8.60
CA LEU A 13 -10.80 2.11 7.26
C LEU A 13 -9.31 2.08 6.88
N VAL A 14 -8.42 2.47 7.80
CA VAL A 14 -6.97 2.43 7.56
C VAL A 14 -6.51 1.00 7.29
N GLU A 15 -6.99 0.04 8.08
CA GLU A 15 -6.70 -1.39 7.89
C GLU A 15 -7.18 -1.90 6.53
N GLU A 16 -8.41 -1.54 6.14
CA GLU A 16 -8.98 -1.95 4.87
C GLU A 16 -8.19 -1.39 3.68
N VAL A 17 -7.93 -0.07 3.67
CA VAL A 17 -7.21 0.59 2.57
C VAL A 17 -5.83 -0.02 2.43
N VAL A 18 -5.14 -0.24 3.53
CA VAL A 18 -3.79 -0.81 3.52
C VAL A 18 -3.80 -2.25 3.01
N ARG A 19 -4.78 -3.08 3.41
CA ARG A 19 -4.96 -4.44 2.87
C ARG A 19 -5.21 -4.42 1.37
N ARG A 20 -6.02 -3.47 0.88
CA ARG A 20 -6.30 -3.30 -0.55
C ARG A 20 -5.04 -2.88 -1.31
N VAL A 21 -4.21 -1.99 -0.76
CA VAL A 21 -2.95 -1.57 -1.39
C VAL A 21 -2.02 -2.77 -1.58
N ASP A 22 -1.79 -3.56 -0.54
CA ASP A 22 -0.93 -4.75 -0.59
C ASP A 22 -1.43 -5.77 -1.62
N ALA A 23 -2.73 -6.08 -1.60
CA ALA A 23 -3.34 -7.03 -2.53
C ALA A 23 -3.24 -6.60 -4.00
N ASN A 24 -3.09 -5.30 -4.29
CA ASN A 24 -2.98 -4.79 -5.67
C ASN A 24 -1.52 -4.54 -6.11
N GLU A 25 -0.52 -4.92 -5.31
CA GLU A 25 0.90 -4.82 -5.68
C GLU A 25 1.22 -5.61 -6.96
N TYR A 26 0.62 -6.80 -7.14
CA TYR A 26 0.83 -7.61 -8.35
C TYR A 26 0.38 -6.87 -9.62
N LYS A 27 -0.76 -6.16 -9.57
CA LYS A 27 -1.27 -5.38 -10.70
C LYS A 27 -0.35 -4.22 -11.05
N ARG A 28 0.19 -3.54 -10.03
CA ARG A 28 1.10 -2.39 -10.21
C ARG A 28 2.43 -2.80 -10.86
N ARG A 29 2.92 -4.01 -10.56
CA ARG A 29 4.12 -4.55 -11.22
C ARG A 29 3.90 -4.96 -12.67
N GLN A 30 2.66 -5.27 -13.06
CA GLN A 30 2.29 -5.57 -14.45
C GLN A 30 1.90 -4.32 -15.26
N ALA A 31 1.71 -3.17 -14.59
CA ALA A 31 1.36 -1.93 -15.28
C ALA A 31 2.55 -1.41 -16.11
N PRO A 32 2.29 -0.79 -17.28
CA PRO A 32 3.33 -0.18 -18.09
C PRO A 32 4.04 0.96 -17.32
N VAL A 33 5.30 1.22 -17.68
CA VAL A 33 6.09 2.28 -17.06
C VAL A 33 5.45 3.64 -17.36
N GLY A 34 4.97 4.31 -16.32
CA GLY A 34 4.41 5.66 -16.38
C GLY A 34 5.42 6.74 -15.96
N ILE A 35 5.16 7.99 -16.37
CA ILE A 35 5.98 9.15 -15.98
C ILE A 35 5.75 9.46 -14.50
N LYS A 36 6.83 9.61 -13.73
CA LYS A 36 6.79 9.96 -12.31
C LYS A 36 6.53 11.46 -12.13
N ILE A 37 5.41 11.83 -11.50
CA ILE A 37 5.03 13.22 -11.19
C ILE A 37 5.21 13.52 -9.69
N THR A 38 5.02 12.51 -8.83
CA THR A 38 5.10 12.66 -7.37
C THR A 38 6.47 12.26 -6.82
N PRO A 39 6.92 12.80 -5.67
CA PRO A 39 8.19 12.44 -5.03
C PRO A 39 8.33 10.92 -4.76
N ARG A 40 7.21 10.25 -4.47
CA ARG A 40 7.11 8.80 -4.30
C ARG A 40 6.01 8.27 -5.23
N ALA A 41 6.37 7.40 -6.16
CA ALA A 41 5.46 6.81 -7.14
C ALA A 41 5.44 5.28 -7.05
N PHE A 42 4.32 4.67 -7.46
CA PHE A 42 4.06 3.23 -7.36
C PHE A 42 4.82 2.33 -8.37
N GLY A 43 5.97 2.80 -8.87
CA GLY A 43 6.81 2.09 -9.84
C GLY A 43 8.12 1.62 -9.23
N ARG A 44 9.24 2.24 -9.64
CA ARG A 44 10.58 1.87 -9.16
C ARG A 44 10.76 2.09 -7.64
N ASP A 45 10.11 3.11 -7.07
CA ASP A 45 10.32 3.55 -5.69
C ASP A 45 9.42 2.84 -4.67
N TRP A 46 8.48 2.01 -5.12
CA TRP A 46 7.57 1.24 -4.28
C TRP A 46 7.50 -0.19 -4.79
N ARG A 47 8.21 -1.11 -4.13
CA ARG A 47 8.18 -2.54 -4.43
C ARG A 47 8.02 -3.32 -3.15
N LEU A 48 6.78 -3.71 -2.85
CA LEU A 48 6.48 -4.67 -1.78
C LEU A 48 6.53 -6.09 -2.34
N PRO A 49 6.92 -7.11 -1.56
CA PRO A 49 6.86 -8.49 -2.02
C PRO A 49 5.40 -8.84 -2.42
N ILE A 50 5.21 -9.53 -3.56
CA ILE A 50 3.87 -9.88 -4.05
C ILE A 50 3.18 -10.87 -3.10
N SER A 51 3.94 -11.79 -2.53
CA SER A 51 3.48 -12.71 -1.48
C SER A 51 4.10 -12.28 -0.16
N ALA A 52 3.53 -11.26 0.47
CA ALA A 52 3.88 -10.86 1.82
C ALA A 52 2.66 -11.06 2.73
N ARG A 53 2.75 -12.03 3.65
CA ARG A 53 1.79 -12.13 4.75
C ARG A 53 2.27 -11.19 5.84
N ARG A 54 1.60 -10.05 6.01
CA ARG A 54 1.93 -9.11 7.09
C ARG A 54 1.53 -9.74 8.44
N PRO A 55 2.44 -9.91 9.41
CA PRO A 55 2.05 -10.34 10.75
C PRO A 55 1.29 -9.21 11.45
N GLY A 56 0.15 -9.53 12.09
CA GLY A 56 -0.59 -8.59 12.95
C GLY A 56 -1.96 -8.12 12.46
N SER A 57 -2.67 -8.90 11.64
CA SER A 57 -4.10 -8.66 11.31
C SER A 57 -5.03 -9.60 12.09
N GLY A 58 -4.71 -9.89 13.36
CA GLY A 58 -5.52 -10.72 14.26
C GLY A 58 -5.82 -9.96 15.53
#